data_AF-A0A353MEJ8-F1
#
_entry.id   AF-A0A353MEJ8-F1
#
_cell.length_a   1.000
_cell.length_b   1.000
_cell.length_c   1.000
_cell.angle_alpha   90.00
_cell.angle_beta   90.00
_cell.angle_gamma   90.00
#
_symmetry.space_group_name_H-M   'P 1'
#
loop_
_entity.id
_entity.type
_entity.pdbx_description
1 polymer ?
#
loop_
_entity_poly.entity_id
_entity_poly.type
_entity_poly.pdbx_seq_one_letter_code
_entity_poly.pdbx_strand_id
1 'polypeptide(L)' 'MGLTTTRPDDVEADLKEVFQTINTGTPEQARKQIAELKDDIGEDPELVKAEVLIKRKEIIGK' A
#
# COMPACT_ATOMS: atom_id res chain seq x y z
N MET A 1 -21.53 1.72 13.32
CA MET A 1 -20.10 2.05 13.51
C MET A 1 -19.29 1.11 12.64
N GLY A 2 -18.22 1.62 12.02
CA GLY A 2 -17.58 1.07 10.83
C GLY A 2 -17.18 -0.40 10.93
N LEU A 3 -17.22 -1.06 9.78
CA LEU A 3 -16.82 -2.45 9.57
C LEU A 3 -15.41 -2.65 10.14
N THR A 4 -15.31 -3.30 11.29
CA THR A 4 -14.06 -3.91 11.74
C THR A 4 -13.83 -5.10 10.82
N THR A 5 -13.30 -4.86 9.63
CA THR A 5 -12.66 -5.93 8.87
C THR A 5 -11.56 -6.43 9.78
N THR A 6 -11.70 -7.64 10.31
CA THR A 6 -10.69 -8.34 11.12
C THR A 6 -9.51 -8.70 10.24
N ARG A 7 -8.88 -7.67 9.68
CA ARG A 7 -7.62 -7.79 9.00
C ARG A 7 -6.58 -8.07 10.10
N PRO A 8 -5.69 -9.07 9.91
CA PRO A 8 -4.65 -9.35 10.87
C PRO A 8 -3.85 -8.08 11.16
N ASP A 9 -3.47 -7.86 12.41
CA ASP A 9 -2.70 -6.69 12.84
C ASP A 9 -1.41 -6.52 12.03
N ASP A 10 -0.80 -7.64 11.60
CA ASP A 10 0.38 -7.69 10.74
C ASP A 10 0.13 -6.97 9.39
N VAL A 11 -0.99 -7.25 8.74
CA VAL A 11 -1.33 -6.65 7.44
C VAL A 11 -1.63 -5.16 7.58
N GLU A 12 -2.26 -4.74 8.68
CA GLU A 12 -2.48 -3.31 8.94
C GLU A 12 -1.14 -2.58 9.08
N ALA A 13 -0.18 -3.17 9.81
CA ALA A 13 1.16 -2.61 9.98
C ALA A 13 1.89 -2.50 8.63
N ASP A 14 1.86 -3.57 7.83
CA ASP A 14 2.49 -3.63 6.51
C ASP A 14 1.88 -2.61 5.54
N LEU A 15 0.54 -2.46 5.52
CA LEU A 15 -0.12 -1.42 4.73
C LEU A 15 0.30 -0.02 5.17
N LYS A 16 0.42 0.22 6.48
CA LYS A 16 0.88 1.49 7.02
C LYS A 16 2.31 1.79 6.54
N GLU A 17 3.18 0.79 6.54
CA GLU A 17 4.55 0.91 6.05
C GLU A 17 4.59 1.22 4.55
N VAL A 18 3.74 0.57 3.75
CA VAL A 18 3.56 0.88 2.33
C VAL A 18 3.21 2.35 2.16
N PHE A 19 2.16 2.85 2.84
CA PHE A 19 1.75 4.25 2.72
C PHE A 19 2.82 5.22 3.21
N GLN A 20 3.58 4.88 4.25
CA GLN A 20 4.73 5.68 4.66
C GLN A 20 5.79 5.72 3.57
N THR A 21 6.15 4.56 3.00
CA THR A 21 7.14 4.44 1.91
C THR A 21 6.68 5.20 0.66
N ILE A 22 5.39 5.21 0.34
CA ILE A 22 4.84 6.02 -0.75
C ILE A 22 5.06 7.51 -0.49
N ASN A 23 4.98 7.97 0.76
CA ASN A 23 5.13 9.38 1.10
C ASN A 23 6.61 9.80 1.22
N THR A 24 7.44 9.03 1.93
CA THR A 24 8.81 9.40 2.29
C THR A 24 9.87 8.73 1.41
N GLY A 25 9.56 7.58 0.82
CA GLY A 25 10.48 6.75 0.05
C GLY A 25 10.28 6.86 -1.47
N THR A 26 10.87 5.89 -2.16
CA THR A 26 10.81 5.78 -3.62
C THR A 26 9.55 5.02 -4.06
N PRO A 27 8.95 5.40 -5.20
CA PRO A 27 7.79 4.69 -5.76
C PRO A 27 8.09 3.22 -6.06
N GLU A 28 9.33 2.88 -6.41
CA GLU A 28 9.77 1.50 -6.68
C GLU A 28 9.71 0.62 -5.43
N GLN A 29 10.20 1.09 -4.28
CA GLN A 29 10.13 0.34 -3.02
C GLN A 29 8.68 0.09 -2.60
N ALA A 30 7.82 1.11 -2.73
CA ALA A 30 6.42 0.98 -2.39
C ALA A 30 5.70 -0.05 -3.28
N ARG A 31 6.03 -0.12 -4.58
CA ARG A 31 5.48 -1.16 -5.48
C ARG A 31 5.90 -2.56 -5.05
N LYS A 32 7.15 -2.73 -4.62
CA LYS A 32 7.63 -4.03 -4.17
C LYS A 32 6.86 -4.50 -2.94
N GLN A 33 6.71 -3.64 -1.93
CA GLN A 33 5.93 -3.96 -0.73
C GLN A 33 4.47 -4.28 -1.07
N ILE A 34 3.83 -3.51 -1.96
CA ILE A 34 2.45 -3.82 -2.41
C ILE A 34 2.37 -5.21 -3.04
N ALA A 35 3.34 -5.59 -3.88
CA ALA A 35 3.35 -6.90 -4.50
C ALA A 35 3.53 -8.03 -3.47
N GLU A 36 4.38 -7.83 -2.47
CA GLU A 36 4.58 -8.77 -1.36
C GLU A 36 3.30 -8.91 -0.52
N LEU A 37 2.67 -7.81 -0.10
CA LEU A 37 1.38 -7.87 0.59
C LEU A 37 0.29 -8.51 -0.26
N LYS A 38 0.25 -8.23 -1.57
CA LYS A 38 -0.76 -8.79 -2.48
C LYS A 38 -0.63 -10.31 -2.60
N ASP A 39 0.58 -10.84 -2.51
CA ASP A 39 0.83 -12.28 -2.50
C ASP A 39 0.36 -12.91 -1.17
N ASP A 40 0.57 -12.20 -0.05
CA ASP A 40 0.23 -12.68 1.29
C ASP A 40 -1.29 -12.63 1.58
N ILE A 41 -1.95 -11.52 1.25
CA ILE A 41 -3.37 -11.26 1.61
C ILE A 41 -4.33 -11.35 0.43
N GLY A 42 -3.81 -11.37 -0.81
CA GLY A 42 -4.58 -11.31 -2.03
C GLY A 42 -4.95 -9.89 -2.46
N GLU A 43 -6.01 -9.79 -3.28
CA GLU A 43 -6.51 -8.49 -3.74
C GLU A 43 -7.20 -7.73 -2.62
N ASP A 44 -6.60 -6.60 -2.23
CA ASP A 44 -7.13 -5.72 -1.19
C ASP A 44 -7.38 -4.29 -1.73
N PRO A 45 -8.52 -3.65 -1.38
CA PRO A 45 -8.82 -2.29 -1.84
C PRO A 45 -7.81 -1.24 -1.39
N GLU A 46 -7.11 -1.43 -0.27
CA GLU A 46 -6.05 -0.51 0.17
C GLU A 46 -4.78 -0.64 -0.67
N LEU A 47 -4.44 -1.85 -1.12
CA LEU A 47 -3.35 -2.07 -2.06
C LEU A 47 -3.62 -1.36 -3.40
N VAL A 48 -4.84 -1.48 -3.93
CA VAL A 48 -5.24 -0.78 -5.16
C VAL A 48 -5.12 0.74 -4.99
N LYS A 49 -5.55 1.27 -3.83
CA LYS A 49 -5.42 2.69 -3.51
C LYS A 49 -3.95 3.12 -3.44
N ALA A 50 -3.10 2.30 -2.84
CA ALA A 50 -1.66 2.53 -2.74
C ALA A 50 -0.99 2.58 -4.14
N GLU A 51 -1.34 1.66 -5.05
CA GLU A 51 -0.83 1.67 -6.44
C GLU A 51 -1.20 2.96 -7.19
N VAL A 52 -2.44 3.45 -7.03
CA VAL A 52 -2.88 4.70 -7.64
C VAL A 52 -2.10 5.90 -7.11
N LEU A 53 -1.81 5.94 -5.81
CA LEU A 53 -1.01 7.01 -5.20
C LEU A 53 0.42 7.01 -5.72
N ILE A 54 1.05 5.84 -5.84
CA ILE A 54 2.38 5.69 -6.43
C ILE A 54 2.39 6.26 -7.85
N LYS A 55 1.45 5.82 -8.69
CA LYS A 55 1.38 6.24 -10.09
C LYS A 55 1.15 7.74 -10.23
N ARG A 56 0.35 8.35 -9.35
CA ARG A 56 0.18 9.81 -9.28
C ARG A 56 1.47 10.52 -8.89
N LYS A 57 2.19 10.02 -7.89
CA LYS A 57 3.46 10.60 -7.43
C LYS A 57 4.53 10.55 -8.52
N GLU A 58 4.59 9.46 -9.28
CA GLU A 58 5.48 9.33 -10.45
C GLU A 58 5.17 10.33 -11.57
N ILE A 59 3.89 10.61 -11.82
CA ILE A 59 3.46 11.54 -12.87
C ILE A 59 3.72 13.00 -12.46
N ILE A 60 3.48 13.34 -11.19
CA ILE A 60 3.63 14.71 -10.67
C ILE A 60 5.12 15.09 -10.50
N GLY A 61 6.03 14.11 -10.38
CA GLY A 61 7.47 14.33 -10.22
C GLY A 61 8.25 14.79 -11.45
N LYS A 62 7.60 15.43 -12.44
CA LYS A 62 8.27 16.01 -13.61
C LYS A 62 8.08 17.53 -13.69
#